data_AF-A0A182EJ12-F1
#
_entry.id   AF-A0A182EJ12-F1
#
_cell.length_a   1.000
_cell.length_b   1.000
_cell.length_c   1.000
_cell.angle_alpha   90.00
_cell.angle_beta   90.00
_cell.angle_gamma   90.00
#
_symmetry.space_group_name_H-M   'P 1'
#
loop_
_entity.id
_entity.type
_entity.pdbx_description
1 polymer ?
#
loop_
_entity_poly.entity_id
_entity_poly.type
_entity_poly.pdbx_seq_one_letter_code
_entity_poly.pdbx_strand_id
1 'polypeptide(L)'
;MEVIHITLLLFIGINYTVSLICYTVHWNAYSSFTERAHKCNMDEEFCASLYDRRAESWYLRTIPLDRKCYSVAELRNRINCNMSTISEGCFMDPRYNSYTRSSFLLPVCICKGDYCNTQEKIENIWMEQNIYEFHQPEDCNDKLKKE
;
A
#
# COMPACT_ATOMS: atom_id res chain seq x y z
N MET A 1 -7.17 -44.46 46.21
CA MET A 1 -7.11 -42.99 46.17
C MET A 1 -6.33 -42.63 44.92
N GLU A 2 -7.03 -42.44 43.80
CA GLU A 2 -6.41 -42.19 42.49
C GLU A 2 -6.17 -40.70 42.33
N VAL A 3 -4.93 -40.33 42.03
CA VAL A 3 -4.53 -38.94 41.80
C VAL A 3 -4.44 -38.75 40.29
N ILE A 4 -5.39 -38.00 39.73
CA ILE A 4 -5.40 -37.64 38.30
C ILE A 4 -4.53 -36.40 38.13
N HIS A 5 -3.48 -36.50 37.31
CA HIS A 5 -2.66 -35.36 36.92
C HIS A 5 -3.19 -34.78 35.62
N ILE A 6 -3.89 -33.65 35.72
CA ILE A 6 -4.35 -32.87 34.56
C ILE A 6 -3.24 -31.91 34.19
N THR A 7 -2.49 -32.24 33.12
CA THR A 7 -1.48 -31.36 32.57
C THR A 7 -2.16 -30.38 31.60
N LEU A 8 -2.26 -29.11 32.00
CA LEU A 8 -2.81 -28.04 31.17
C LEU A 8 -1.73 -27.54 30.20
N LEU A 9 -1.88 -27.81 28.91
CA LEU A 9 -0.99 -27.29 27.85
C LEU A 9 -1.48 -25.90 27.41
N LEU A 10 -0.78 -24.85 27.85
CA LEU A 10 -0.98 -23.49 27.37
C LEU A 10 -0.27 -23.31 26.02
N PHE A 11 -1.03 -23.29 24.92
CA PHE A 11 -0.52 -22.90 23.61
C PHE A 11 -0.45 -21.38 23.53
N ILE A 12 0.73 -20.81 23.79
CA ILE A 12 1.01 -19.41 23.47
C ILE A 12 1.34 -19.35 21.98
N GLY A 13 0.36 -18.98 21.17
CA GLY A 13 0.60 -18.67 19.76
C GLY A 13 1.44 -17.41 19.65
N ILE A 14 2.70 -17.54 19.25
CA ILE A 14 3.54 -16.40 18.91
C ILE A 14 3.12 -15.92 17.53
N ASN A 15 2.25 -14.91 17.47
CA ASN A 15 1.97 -14.21 16.22
C ASN A 15 3.18 -13.32 15.88
N TYR A 16 4.07 -13.82 15.02
CA TYR A 16 5.11 -13.00 14.43
C TYR A 16 4.46 -12.06 13.40
N THR A 17 4.26 -10.79 13.77
CA THR A 17 3.88 -9.76 12.82
C THR A 17 5.12 -9.37 12.00
N VAL A 18 5.26 -9.98 10.82
CA VAL A 18 6.30 -9.57 9.86
C VAL A 18 5.84 -8.25 9.23
N SER A 19 6.64 -7.20 9.41
CA SER A 19 6.34 -5.91 8.77
C SER A 19 6.65 -6.01 7.28
N LEU A 20 5.73 -5.50 6.46
CA LEU A 20 5.87 -5.38 5.02
C LEU A 20 7.14 -4.59 4.65
N ILE A 21 7.83 -5.00 3.58
CA ILE A 21 8.95 -4.25 3.01
C ILE A 21 8.58 -3.80 1.59
N CYS A 22 8.77 -2.52 1.29
CA CYS A 22 8.48 -1.93 -0.01
C CYS A 22 9.73 -1.33 -0.65
N TYR A 23 9.79 -1.30 -1.98
CA TYR A 23 10.76 -0.47 -2.66
C TYR A 23 10.39 1.00 -2.49
N THR A 24 11.42 1.83 -2.36
CA THR A 24 11.35 3.29 -2.35
C THR A 24 12.40 3.80 -3.31
N VAL A 25 12.15 4.95 -3.89
CA VAL A 25 13.11 5.55 -4.80
C VAL A 25 13.63 6.85 -4.21
N HIS A 26 14.93 6.87 -3.96
CA HIS A 26 15.64 8.08 -3.63
C HIS A 26 16.24 8.68 -4.90
N TRP A 27 15.71 9.81 -5.33
CA TRP A 27 16.28 10.57 -6.44
C TRP A 27 17.53 11.31 -5.99
N ASN A 28 18.63 11.20 -6.75
CA ASN A 28 19.77 12.06 -6.53
C ASN A 28 19.69 13.33 -7.40
N ALA A 29 20.59 14.28 -7.13
CA ALA A 29 20.65 15.57 -7.80
C ALA A 29 20.87 15.48 -9.32
N TYR A 30 21.28 14.32 -9.83
CA TYR A 30 21.61 14.09 -11.25
C TYR A 30 20.53 13.34 -12.03
N SER A 31 19.30 13.34 -11.53
CA SER A 31 18.17 12.63 -12.16
C SER A 31 18.35 11.11 -12.30
N SER A 32 19.35 10.54 -11.62
CA SER A 32 19.44 9.10 -11.42
C SER A 32 18.77 8.75 -10.09
N PHE A 33 18.33 7.51 -9.97
CA PHE A 33 17.61 7.04 -8.81
C PHE A 33 18.24 5.79 -8.24
N THR A 34 18.13 5.64 -6.92
CA THR A 34 18.55 4.43 -6.22
C THR A 34 17.33 3.83 -5.57
N GLU A 35 17.05 2.57 -5.92
CA GLU A 35 16.05 1.77 -5.22
C GLU A 35 16.58 1.43 -3.83
N ARG A 36 15.75 1.68 -2.82
CA ARG A 36 16.01 1.31 -1.43
C ARG A 36 14.83 0.54 -0.88
N ALA A 37 15.12 -0.43 -0.02
CA ALA A 37 14.10 -1.12 0.74
C ALA A 37 13.66 -0.25 1.93
N HIS A 38 12.35 -0.17 2.15
CA HIS A 38 11.75 0.49 3.30
C HIS A 38 10.85 -0.48 4.04
N LYS A 39 11.07 -0.60 5.36
CA LYS A 39 10.22 -1.39 6.23
C LYS A 39 9.02 -0.55 6.67
N CYS A 40 7.82 -1.01 6.35
CA CYS A 40 6.55 -0.40 6.70
C CYS A 40 6.21 -0.61 8.18
N ASN A 41 5.18 0.10 8.66
CA ASN A 41 4.57 -0.13 9.96
C ASN A 41 3.85 -1.49 10.00
N MET A 42 3.57 -2.01 11.20
CA MET A 42 3.00 -3.35 11.36
C MET A 42 1.56 -3.49 10.84
N ASP A 43 0.81 -2.39 10.77
CA ASP A 43 -0.57 -2.32 10.30
C ASP A 43 -0.68 -1.98 8.80
N GLU A 44 0.45 -1.70 8.15
CA GLU A 44 0.51 -1.39 6.72
C GLU A 44 0.66 -2.67 5.89
N GLU A 45 -0.26 -2.85 4.94
CA GLU A 45 -0.38 -4.07 4.13
C GLU A 45 -0.08 -3.84 2.65
N PHE A 46 0.04 -2.59 2.20
CA PHE A 46 0.21 -2.25 0.80
C PHE A 46 1.42 -1.36 0.55
N CYS A 47 2.20 -1.66 -0.49
CA CYS A 47 3.19 -0.74 -1.04
C CYS A 47 2.53 0.21 -2.04
N ALA A 48 2.99 1.46 -2.10
CA ALA A 48 2.45 2.47 -3.01
C ALA A 48 3.48 3.00 -4.02
N SER A 49 3.06 3.18 -5.26
CA SER A 49 3.85 3.84 -6.31
C SER A 49 2.99 4.73 -7.17
N LEU A 50 3.54 5.85 -7.64
CA LEU A 50 2.90 6.61 -8.72
C LEU A 50 3.12 5.89 -10.04
N TYR A 51 2.13 5.96 -10.91
CA TYR A 51 2.23 5.40 -12.26
C TYR A 51 2.08 6.49 -13.32
N ASP A 52 3.15 6.73 -14.09
CA ASP A 52 3.21 7.63 -15.23
C ASP A 52 3.32 6.86 -16.55
N ARG A 53 2.17 6.51 -17.14
CA ARG A 53 2.11 5.86 -18.46
C ARG A 53 2.78 6.68 -19.58
N ARG A 54 2.95 7.99 -19.38
CA ARG A 54 3.45 8.91 -20.42
C ARG A 54 4.97 9.08 -20.35
N ALA A 55 5.63 8.53 -19.32
CA ALA A 55 7.08 8.58 -19.24
C ALA A 55 7.71 7.90 -20.46
N GLU A 56 8.65 8.60 -21.11
CA GLU A 56 9.34 8.14 -22.31
C GLU A 56 10.14 6.87 -22.06
N SER A 57 10.76 6.79 -20.88
CA SER A 57 11.50 5.61 -20.43
C SER A 57 10.61 4.70 -19.59
N TRP A 58 10.53 3.43 -19.97
CA TRP A 58 9.68 2.43 -19.31
C TRP A 58 9.98 2.31 -17.80
N TYR A 59 11.26 2.36 -17.42
CA TYR A 59 11.71 2.27 -16.03
C TYR A 59 11.37 3.51 -15.18
N LEU A 60 10.89 4.59 -15.81
CA LEU A 60 10.43 5.80 -15.12
C LEU A 60 8.91 5.84 -14.95
N ARG A 61 8.19 4.84 -15.47
CA ARG A 61 6.73 4.82 -15.41
C ARG A 61 6.22 4.47 -14.02
N THR A 62 6.96 3.73 -13.22
CA THR A 62 6.64 3.46 -11.82
C THR A 62 7.59 4.24 -10.95
N ILE A 63 7.03 5.10 -10.11
CA ILE A 63 7.81 5.95 -9.21
C ILE A 63 7.39 5.56 -7.79
N PRO A 64 8.14 4.67 -7.13
CA PRO A 64 7.95 4.36 -5.72
C PRO A 64 7.96 5.64 -4.89
N LEU A 65 6.94 5.82 -4.06
CA LEU A 65 6.80 7.02 -3.24
C LEU A 65 7.77 6.94 -2.05
N ASP A 66 8.45 8.05 -1.74
CA ASP A 66 9.22 8.16 -0.52
C ASP A 66 8.28 7.97 0.69
N ARG A 67 8.49 6.86 1.42
CA ARG A 67 7.78 6.45 2.65
C ARG A 67 6.26 6.40 2.52
N LYS A 68 5.71 5.53 1.68
CA LYS A 68 4.27 5.23 1.71
C LYS A 68 3.99 3.75 1.57
N CYS A 69 3.68 3.15 2.70
CA CYS A 69 2.87 1.97 2.75
C CYS A 69 1.49 2.38 3.27
N TYR A 70 0.45 1.62 2.94
CA TYR A 70 -0.91 1.90 3.36
C TYR A 70 -1.46 0.76 4.21
N SER A 71 -2.17 1.11 5.28
CA SER A 71 -3.05 0.18 5.96
C SER A 71 -4.40 0.09 5.25
N VAL A 72 -5.12 -1.01 5.45
CA VAL A 72 -6.51 -1.14 4.98
C VAL A 72 -7.38 -0.02 5.54
N ALA A 73 -7.18 0.35 6.81
CA ALA A 73 -7.93 1.42 7.45
C ALA A 73 -7.73 2.78 6.76
N GLU A 74 -6.48 3.15 6.44
CA GLU A 74 -6.21 4.39 5.71
C GLU A 74 -6.85 4.38 4.32
N LEU A 75 -6.75 3.27 3.58
CA LEU A 75 -7.32 3.18 2.24
C LEU A 75 -8.86 3.21 2.27
N ARG A 76 -9.51 2.60 3.26
CA ARG A 76 -10.97 2.68 3.46
C ARG A 76 -11.42 4.12 3.71
N ASN A 77 -10.70 4.86 4.56
CA ASN A 77 -10.95 6.27 4.85
C ASN A 77 -10.81 7.18 3.63
N ARG A 78 -10.09 6.73 2.60
CA ARG A 78 -9.86 7.51 1.40
C ARG A 78 -10.83 7.14 0.30
N ILE A 79 -10.92 5.84 0.01
CA ILE A 79 -11.64 5.27 -1.12
C ILE A 79 -13.11 5.11 -0.76
N ASN A 80 -13.40 4.25 0.22
CA ASN A 80 -14.76 3.91 0.59
C ASN A 80 -14.83 3.23 1.97
N CYS A 81 -15.51 3.87 2.94
CA CYS A 81 -15.74 3.33 4.28
C CYS A 81 -16.39 1.94 4.30
N ASN A 82 -17.26 1.65 3.33
CA ASN A 82 -18.08 0.43 3.30
C ASN A 82 -17.32 -0.78 2.73
N MET A 83 -16.09 -0.61 2.23
CA MET A 83 -15.30 -1.71 1.68
C MET A 83 -14.68 -2.54 2.79
N SER A 84 -15.20 -3.75 3.05
CA SER A 84 -14.64 -4.67 4.06
C SER A 84 -13.22 -5.15 3.72
N THR A 85 -12.89 -5.20 2.43
CA THR A 85 -11.59 -5.59 1.90
C THR A 85 -11.14 -4.62 0.82
N ILE A 86 -9.82 -4.47 0.66
CA ILE A 86 -9.21 -3.69 -0.42
C ILE A 86 -8.25 -4.61 -1.16
N SER A 87 -8.30 -4.57 -2.49
CA SER A 87 -7.41 -5.31 -3.38
C SER A 87 -6.37 -4.36 -3.99
N GLU A 88 -5.41 -4.93 -4.71
CA GLU A 88 -4.44 -4.15 -5.47
C GLU A 88 -5.14 -3.35 -6.55
N GLY A 89 -4.77 -2.08 -6.74
CA GLY A 89 -5.47 -1.19 -7.66
C GLY A 89 -4.83 0.20 -7.69
N CYS A 90 -5.40 1.11 -8.47
CA CYS A 90 -4.87 2.47 -8.62
C CYS A 90 -5.94 3.53 -8.34
N PHE A 91 -5.54 4.70 -7.85
CA PHE A 91 -6.45 5.81 -7.52
C PHE A 91 -5.77 7.17 -7.58
N MET A 92 -6.55 8.24 -7.72
CA MET A 92 -6.03 9.59 -7.99
C MET A 92 -5.76 10.43 -6.73
N ASP A 93 -4.85 10.04 -5.82
CA ASP A 93 -4.61 10.75 -4.52
C ASP A 93 -4.28 12.25 -4.70
N PRO A 94 -5.14 13.19 -4.27
CA PRO A 94 -4.88 14.64 -4.36
C PRO A 94 -3.58 15.08 -3.69
N ARG A 95 -3.07 14.31 -2.72
CA ARG A 95 -1.83 14.64 -2.01
C ARG A 95 -0.60 14.37 -2.87
N TYR A 96 -0.69 13.44 -3.82
CA TYR A 96 0.47 12.88 -4.51
C TYR A 96 0.36 12.88 -6.02
N ASN A 97 -0.82 13.23 -6.54
CA ASN A 97 -1.01 13.41 -7.96
C ASN A 97 -0.22 14.62 -8.49
N SER A 98 0.25 15.55 -7.65
CA SER A 98 1.29 16.51 -8.02
C SER A 98 2.69 15.96 -7.73
N TYR A 99 3.27 15.26 -8.70
CA TYR A 99 4.68 14.86 -8.63
C TYR A 99 5.56 15.96 -9.20
N THR A 100 6.59 16.43 -8.47
CA THR A 100 7.39 17.60 -8.86
C THR A 100 8.05 17.47 -10.25
N ARG A 101 8.22 16.25 -10.76
CA ARG A 101 8.80 15.97 -12.08
C ARG A 101 7.77 15.56 -13.15
N SER A 102 6.48 15.63 -12.84
CA SER A 102 5.39 15.45 -13.81
C SER A 102 4.44 16.63 -13.77
N SER A 103 4.12 17.19 -14.93
CA SER A 103 3.11 18.25 -15.07
C SER A 103 1.67 17.70 -15.01
N PHE A 104 1.51 16.37 -14.92
CA PHE A 104 0.22 15.70 -14.91
C PHE A 104 -0.13 15.15 -13.54
N LEU A 105 -1.43 15.04 -13.30
CA LEU A 105 -1.95 14.29 -12.17
C LEU A 105 -1.71 12.80 -12.37
N LEU A 106 -0.88 12.20 -11.52
CA LEU A 106 -0.52 10.79 -11.59
C LEU A 106 -1.36 9.93 -10.62
N PRO A 107 -1.86 8.76 -11.04
CA PRO A 107 -2.48 7.80 -10.14
C PRO A 107 -1.44 7.18 -9.19
N VAL A 108 -1.88 6.89 -7.98
CA VAL A 108 -1.19 6.06 -6.99
C VAL A 108 -1.71 4.63 -7.15
N CYS A 109 -0.82 3.69 -7.43
CA CYS A 109 -1.10 2.26 -7.48
C CYS A 109 -0.61 1.57 -6.21
N ILE A 110 -1.40 0.64 -5.68
CA ILE A 110 -1.12 -0.15 -4.50
C ILE A 110 -1.00 -1.62 -4.84
N CYS A 111 -0.03 -2.30 -4.24
CA CYS A 111 0.15 -3.75 -4.34
C CYS A 111 0.36 -4.35 -2.96
N LYS A 112 0.12 -5.66 -2.80
CA LYS A 112 0.22 -6.38 -1.53
C LYS A 112 1.39 -7.37 -1.56
N GLY A 113 2.13 -7.44 -0.46
CA GLY A 113 3.26 -8.34 -0.28
C GLY A 113 4.63 -7.68 -0.43
N ASP A 114 5.65 -8.33 0.12
CA ASP A 114 7.01 -7.76 0.17
C ASP A 114 7.57 -7.49 -1.23
N TYR A 115 8.16 -6.32 -1.39
CA TYR A 115 8.83 -5.87 -2.61
C TYR A 115 7.92 -5.88 -3.85
N CYS A 116 6.59 -5.82 -3.67
CA CYS A 116 5.65 -5.99 -4.76
C CYS A 116 5.66 -4.81 -5.75
N ASN A 117 6.08 -3.62 -5.34
CA ASN A 117 5.91 -2.40 -6.12
C ASN A 117 6.98 -2.20 -7.21
N THR A 118 7.27 -3.28 -7.94
CA THR A 118 8.10 -3.29 -9.12
C THR A 118 7.37 -2.65 -10.30
N GLN A 119 8.14 -2.21 -11.30
CA GLN A 119 7.61 -1.67 -12.56
C GLN A 119 6.60 -2.62 -13.22
N GLU A 120 6.96 -3.90 -13.36
CA GLU A 120 6.12 -4.92 -14.01
C GLU A 120 4.80 -5.13 -13.24
N LYS A 121 4.87 -5.26 -11.91
CA LYS A 121 3.68 -5.51 -11.09
C LYS A 121 2.71 -4.33 -11.11
N ILE A 122 3.22 -3.10 -11.02
CA ILE A 122 2.38 -1.90 -11.05
C ILE A 122 1.75 -1.69 -12.43
N GLU A 123 2.49 -1.95 -13.50
CA GLU A 123 1.94 -1.91 -14.86
C GLU A 123 0.83 -2.95 -15.05
N ASN A 124 1.01 -4.17 -14.53
CA ASN A 124 -0.05 -5.20 -14.57
C ASN A 124 -1.31 -4.75 -13.80
N ILE A 125 -1.15 -4.22 -12.58
CA ILE A 125 -2.29 -3.70 -11.78
C ILE A 125 -3.03 -2.59 -12.53
N TRP A 126 -2.30 -1.67 -13.17
CA TRP A 126 -2.90 -0.62 -13.98
C TRP A 126 -3.67 -1.19 -15.19
N MET A 127 -3.09 -2.18 -15.87
CA MET A 127 -3.68 -2.82 -17.06
C MET A 127 -4.92 -3.66 -16.73
N GLU A 128 -4.99 -4.22 -15.52
CA GLU A 128 -6.18 -4.89 -14.99
C GLU A 128 -7.34 -3.91 -14.70
N GLN A 129 -7.10 -2.60 -14.81
CA GLN A 129 -8.10 -1.52 -14.67
C GLN A 129 -8.85 -1.52 -13.33
N ASN A 130 -8.25 -2.03 -12.25
CA ASN A 130 -8.82 -1.87 -10.92
C ASN A 130 -8.57 -0.44 -10.41
N ILE A 131 -9.35 0.51 -10.91
CA ILE A 131 -9.24 1.93 -10.59
C ILE A 131 -10.26 2.28 -9.51
N TYR A 132 -9.77 2.65 -8.33
CA TYR A 132 -10.61 3.16 -7.25
C TYR A 132 -10.87 4.66 -7.42
N GLU A 133 -12.10 5.05 -7.10
CA GLU A 133 -12.52 6.44 -6.97
C GLU A 133 -12.63 6.82 -5.50
N PHE A 134 -12.25 8.05 -5.17
CA PHE A 134 -12.47 8.54 -3.81
C PHE A 134 -13.91 8.94 -3.59
N HIS A 135 -14.43 8.59 -2.41
CA HIS A 135 -15.65 9.20 -1.91
C HIS A 135 -15.40 10.65 -1.45
N GLN A 136 -16.49 11.39 -1.24
CA GLN A 136 -16.44 12.64 -0.49
C GLN A 136 -15.80 12.41 0.89
N PRO A 137 -14.97 13.33 1.42
CA PRO A 137 -14.31 13.14 2.71
C PRO A 137 -15.32 12.79 3.81
N GLU A 138 -15.28 11.55 4.29
CA GLU A 138 -16.10 11.05 5.40
C GLU A 138 -15.17 10.39 6.44
N ASP A 139 -15.40 10.64 7.73
CA ASP A 139 -14.70 9.91 8.80
C ASP A 139 -15.37 8.53 8.97
N CYS A 140 -14.71 7.47 8.51
CA CYS A 140 -15.28 6.12 8.57
C CYS A 140 -15.33 5.54 9.99
N ASN A 141 -14.68 6.17 10.97
CA ASN A 141 -14.71 5.69 12.37
C ASN A 141 -16.11 5.75 12.99
N ASP A 142 -16.97 6.66 12.51
CA ASP A 142 -18.35 6.79 13.00
C ASP A 142 -19.29 5.70 12.46
N LYS A 143 -18.93 5.01 11.37
CA LYS A 143 -19.73 3.91 10.79
C LYS A 143 -19.37 2.55 11.38
N LEU A 144 -18.12 2.34 11.81
CA LEU A 144 -17.68 1.10 12.47
C LEU A 144 -18.30 0.88 13.87
N LYS A 145 -18.88 1.92 14.49
CA LYS A 145 -19.54 1.84 15.80
C LYS A 145 -21.04 1.53 15.72
N LYS A 146 -21.61 1.35 14.52
CA LYS A 146 -23.05 1.14 14.32
C LYS A 146 -23.43 -0.26 13.82
N GLU A 147 -22.49 -1.21 13.80
CA GLU A 147 -22.77 -2.63 13.58
C GLU A 147 -22.45 -3.46 14.83
#